data_AF-A0A0C4YDZ1-F1
#
_entry.id   AF-A0A0C4YDZ1-F1
#
_cell.length_a   1.000
_cell.length_b   1.000
_cell.length_c   1.000
_cell.angle_alpha   90.00
_cell.angle_beta   90.00
_cell.angle_gamma   90.00
#
_symmetry.space_group_name_H-M   'P 1'
#
loop_
_entity.id
_entity.type
_entity.pdbx_description
1 polymer ?
#
loop_
_entity_poly.entity_id
_entity_poly.type
_entity_poly.pdbx_seq_one_letter_code
_entity_poly.pdbx_strand_id
1 'polypeptide(L)'
;MKSVLHLIPLIPVALLAAACASHAPANPQASAEANEQWQSLRAAYTTCAKDQADAGMASSASAQDLARVALKACRPRLDAMHAAFRDYLDAQMVSSHGRDGARQAADRVSQDTEAKTRNYLVRYVERERYTAKAQ
;
A
#
# COMPACT_ATOMS: atom_id res chain seq x y z
N MET A 1 -36.49 -10.21 58.80
CA MET A 1 -35.20 -10.38 59.49
C MET A 1 -34.08 -10.37 58.44
N LYS A 2 -33.15 -9.43 58.62
CA LYS A 2 -31.76 -9.36 58.12
C LYS A 2 -31.48 -9.41 56.60
N SER A 3 -31.25 -8.21 56.08
CA SER A 3 -30.40 -7.85 54.95
C SER A 3 -29.02 -8.53 55.01
N VAL A 4 -28.50 -8.92 53.85
CA VAL A 4 -27.06 -9.19 53.67
C VAL A 4 -26.57 -8.33 52.50
N LEU A 5 -26.05 -7.15 52.89
CA LEU A 5 -25.18 -6.29 52.09
C LEU A 5 -23.92 -7.09 51.72
N HIS A 6 -23.68 -7.32 50.44
CA HIS A 6 -22.35 -7.71 49.96
C HIS A 6 -21.56 -6.44 49.62
N LEU A 7 -20.71 -6.04 50.56
CA LEU A 7 -19.67 -5.02 50.39
C LEU A 7 -18.55 -5.60 49.52
N ILE A 8 -18.42 -5.09 48.29
CA ILE A 8 -17.26 -5.33 47.43
C ILE A 8 -16.23 -4.24 47.77
N PRO A 9 -15.01 -4.58 48.25
CA PRO A 9 -13.98 -3.59 48.54
C PRO A 9 -13.36 -3.06 47.22
N LEU A 10 -13.49 -1.75 47.02
CA LEU A 10 -12.74 -0.98 46.04
C LEU A 10 -11.26 -0.99 46.41
N ILE A 11 -10.42 -1.65 45.60
CA ILE A 11 -8.96 -1.56 45.69
C ILE A 11 -8.53 -0.33 44.86
N PRO A 12 -7.90 0.69 45.47
CA PRO A 12 -7.34 1.81 44.72
C PRO A 12 -6.03 1.35 44.06
N VAL A 13 -6.04 1.20 42.74
CA VAL A 13 -4.82 1.05 41.94
C VAL A 13 -4.08 2.39 41.95
N ALA A 14 -3.15 2.53 42.89
CA ALA A 14 -2.22 3.64 42.96
C ALA A 14 -1.21 3.55 41.80
N LEU A 15 -1.35 4.49 40.86
CA LEU A 15 -0.27 5.28 40.25
C LEU A 15 1.12 4.63 40.19
N LEU A 16 1.41 4.04 39.02
CA LEU A 16 2.76 3.92 38.47
C LEU A 16 2.80 4.74 37.16
N ALA A 17 2.88 6.06 37.32
CA ALA A 17 3.32 6.99 36.29
C ALA A 17 4.83 7.24 36.50
N ALA A 18 5.68 7.50 35.52
CA ALA A 18 5.66 7.40 34.07
C ALA A 18 7.13 7.61 33.66
N ALA A 19 7.69 6.74 32.82
CA ALA A 19 8.93 7.02 32.10
C ALA A 19 8.97 6.23 30.78
N CYS A 20 7.87 6.25 30.04
CA CYS A 20 7.90 6.03 28.60
C CYS A 20 7.61 7.37 27.97
N ALA A 21 8.56 7.95 27.23
CA ALA A 21 8.37 9.15 26.42
C ALA A 21 7.13 8.92 25.54
N SER A 22 6.01 9.45 26.01
CA SER A 22 4.68 9.15 25.50
C SER A 22 4.53 9.91 24.20
N HIS A 23 4.83 9.26 23.08
CA HIS A 23 4.38 9.74 21.79
C HIS A 23 2.85 9.74 21.83
N ALA A 24 2.25 10.87 21.43
CA ALA A 24 0.81 10.93 21.25
C ALA A 24 0.36 9.75 20.37
N PRO A 25 -0.70 9.02 20.73
CA PRO A 25 -1.16 7.91 19.92
C PRO A 25 -1.47 8.43 18.51
N ALA A 26 -0.93 7.76 17.49
CA ALA A 26 -1.28 8.03 16.10
C ALA A 26 -2.82 7.98 15.99
N ASN A 27 -3.42 9.01 15.38
CA ASN A 27 -4.87 9.04 15.17
C ASN A 27 -5.26 7.80 14.33
N PRO A 28 -6.01 6.83 14.88
CA PRO A 28 -6.30 5.57 14.19
C PRO A 28 -7.04 5.79 12.87
N GLN A 29 -7.89 6.81 12.81
CA GLN A 29 -8.66 7.16 11.62
C GLN A 29 -7.75 7.68 10.50
N ALA A 30 -6.84 8.60 10.81
CA ALA A 30 -5.90 9.15 9.83
C ALA A 30 -4.92 8.07 9.32
N SER A 31 -4.52 7.13 10.18
CA SER A 31 -3.69 5.99 9.78
C SER A 31 -4.44 5.04 8.83
N ALA A 32 -5.71 4.76 9.12
CA ALA A 32 -6.55 3.95 8.24
C ALA A 32 -6.77 4.61 6.87
N GLU A 33 -7.08 5.90 6.84
CA GLU A 33 -7.25 6.68 5.60
C GLU A 33 -5.96 6.70 4.76
N ALA A 34 -4.80 6.93 5.39
CA ALA A 34 -3.51 6.88 4.71
C ALA A 34 -3.19 5.48 4.17
N ASN A 35 -3.55 4.42 4.92
CA ASN A 35 -3.39 3.04 4.49
C ASN A 35 -4.27 2.70 3.27
N GLU A 36 -5.50 3.20 3.23
CA GLU A 36 -6.39 3.04 2.07
C GLU A 36 -5.89 3.83 0.86
N GLN A 37 -5.36 5.05 1.08
CA GLN A 37 -4.89 5.93 0.03
C GLN A 37 -3.77 5.31 -0.82
N TRP A 38 -2.70 4.80 -0.21
CA TRP A 38 -1.59 4.22 -0.98
C TRP A 38 -2.01 2.93 -1.71
N GLN A 39 -2.93 2.15 -1.13
CA GLN A 39 -3.49 0.96 -1.78
C GLN A 39 -4.35 1.32 -2.99
N SER A 40 -5.16 2.38 -2.89
CA SER A 40 -5.92 2.92 -4.02
C SER A 40 -4.98 3.37 -5.15
N LEU A 41 -3.89 4.07 -4.83
CA LEU A 41 -2.87 4.46 -5.82
C LEU A 41 -2.19 3.26 -6.47
N ARG A 42 -1.95 2.18 -5.73
CA ARG A 42 -1.42 0.92 -6.26
C ARG A 42 -2.36 0.30 -7.29
N ALA A 43 -3.67 0.29 -6.99
CA ALA A 43 -4.69 -0.15 -7.93
C ALA A 43 -4.73 0.76 -9.18
N ALA A 44 -4.72 2.08 -8.97
CA ALA A 44 -4.74 3.06 -10.06
C ALA A 44 -3.53 2.96 -11.01
N TYR A 45 -2.35 2.61 -10.49
CA TYR A 45 -1.17 2.30 -11.29
C TYR A 45 -1.38 1.04 -12.15
N THR A 46 -1.91 -0.03 -11.56
CA THR A 46 -2.16 -1.29 -12.29
C THR A 46 -3.23 -1.11 -13.37
N THR A 47 -4.32 -0.40 -13.07
CA THR A 47 -5.35 -0.03 -14.05
C THR A 47 -4.77 0.80 -15.18
N CYS A 48 -3.98 1.83 -14.86
CA CYS A 48 -3.28 2.64 -15.87
C CYS A 48 -2.50 1.76 -16.86
N ALA A 49 -1.68 0.87 -16.32
CA ALA A 49 -0.76 0.08 -17.13
C ALA A 49 -1.52 -0.95 -17.97
N LYS A 50 -2.65 -1.46 -17.46
CA LYS A 50 -3.57 -2.28 -18.26
C LYS A 50 -4.19 -1.46 -19.40
N ASP A 51 -4.73 -0.28 -19.14
CA ASP A 51 -5.37 0.56 -20.17
C ASP A 51 -4.36 0.93 -21.27
N GLN A 52 -3.11 1.23 -20.90
CA GLN A 52 -2.04 1.51 -21.85
C GLN A 52 -1.63 0.28 -22.67
N ALA A 53 -1.63 -0.91 -22.06
CA ALA A 53 -1.39 -2.16 -22.78
C ALA A 53 -2.55 -2.46 -23.75
N ASP A 54 -3.80 -2.25 -23.31
CA ASP A 54 -5.02 -2.42 -24.12
C ASP A 54 -5.00 -1.52 -25.36
N ALA A 55 -4.63 -0.25 -25.21
CA ALA A 55 -4.50 0.69 -26.31
C ALA A 55 -3.48 0.25 -27.38
N GLY A 56 -2.47 -0.55 -27.00
CA GLY A 56 -1.43 -1.04 -27.89
C GLY A 56 -1.66 -2.46 -28.44
N MET A 57 -2.79 -3.11 -28.11
CA MET A 57 -3.02 -4.52 -28.38
C MET A 57 -2.89 -4.92 -29.85
N ALA A 58 -3.34 -4.05 -30.76
CA ALA A 58 -3.29 -4.27 -32.21
C ALA A 58 -1.87 -4.12 -32.82
N SER A 59 -0.89 -3.61 -32.06
CA SER A 59 0.48 -3.47 -32.57
C SER A 59 1.15 -4.83 -32.79
N SER A 60 2.25 -4.85 -33.55
CA SER A 60 3.09 -6.04 -33.71
C SER A 60 4.16 -6.18 -32.62
N ALA A 61 4.24 -5.24 -31.67
CA ALA A 61 5.23 -5.26 -30.59
C ALA A 61 5.10 -6.52 -29.72
N SER A 62 6.21 -6.99 -29.15
CA SER A 62 6.17 -8.12 -28.20
C SER A 62 5.36 -7.77 -26.95
N ALA A 63 4.83 -8.78 -26.24
CA ALA A 63 4.12 -8.55 -24.98
C ALA A 63 5.01 -7.87 -23.93
N GLN A 64 6.31 -8.19 -23.95
CA GLN A 64 7.32 -7.58 -23.08
C GLN A 64 7.52 -6.10 -23.39
N ASP A 65 7.60 -5.73 -24.67
CA ASP A 65 7.76 -4.34 -25.08
C ASP A 65 6.51 -3.50 -24.77
N LEU A 66 5.32 -4.06 -25.01
CA LEU A 66 4.05 -3.45 -24.65
C LEU A 66 3.93 -3.20 -23.15
N ALA A 67 4.21 -4.22 -22.33
CA ALA A 67 4.22 -4.07 -20.89
C ALA A 67 5.22 -2.98 -20.45
N ARG A 68 6.43 -2.95 -21.01
CA ARG A 68 7.44 -1.94 -20.69
C ARG A 68 6.96 -0.52 -21.02
N VAL A 69 6.37 -0.31 -22.20
CA VAL A 69 5.83 1.01 -22.61
C VAL A 69 4.68 1.42 -21.71
N ALA A 70 3.75 0.50 -21.43
CA ALA A 70 2.60 0.75 -20.57
C ALA A 70 3.00 1.15 -19.14
N LEU A 71 3.93 0.40 -18.52
CA LEU A 71 4.44 0.73 -17.19
C LEU A 71 5.14 2.09 -17.18
N LYS A 72 5.94 2.39 -18.21
CA LYS A 72 6.64 3.69 -18.34
C LYS A 72 5.65 4.85 -18.42
N ALA A 73 4.58 4.72 -19.21
CA ALA A 73 3.55 5.75 -19.33
C ALA A 73 2.83 6.03 -17.99
N CYS A 74 2.81 5.06 -17.09
CA CYS A 74 2.11 5.13 -15.81
C CYS A 74 3.03 5.42 -14.61
N ARG A 75 4.32 5.73 -14.84
CA ARG A 75 5.31 6.05 -13.81
C ARG A 75 4.83 7.10 -12.79
N PRO A 76 4.15 8.21 -13.17
CA PRO A 76 3.69 9.20 -12.19
C PRO A 76 2.73 8.62 -11.12
N ARG A 77 1.93 7.60 -11.46
CA ARG A 77 1.03 6.94 -10.48
C ARG A 77 1.79 6.04 -9.52
N LEU A 78 2.85 5.39 -9.99
CA LEU A 78 3.73 4.60 -9.14
C LEU A 78 4.52 5.49 -8.18
N ASP A 79 4.98 6.66 -8.65
CA ASP A 79 5.68 7.64 -7.81
C ASP A 79 4.73 8.21 -6.74
N ALA A 80 3.47 8.50 -7.09
CA ALA A 80 2.45 8.91 -6.12
C ALA A 80 2.17 7.81 -5.08
N MET A 81 2.08 6.54 -5.50
CA MET A 81 1.92 5.41 -4.59
C MET A 81 3.11 5.27 -3.63
N HIS A 82 4.34 5.39 -4.15
CA HIS A 82 5.56 5.35 -3.36
C HIS A 82 5.58 6.44 -2.29
N ALA A 83 5.29 7.69 -2.68
CA ALA A 83 5.23 8.82 -1.77
C ALA A 83 4.17 8.62 -0.67
N ALA A 84 2.94 8.25 -1.04
CA ALA A 84 1.86 8.02 -0.08
C ALA A 84 2.18 6.89 0.91
N PHE A 85 2.79 5.80 0.45
CA PHE A 85 3.17 4.69 1.33
C PHE A 85 4.33 5.07 2.26
N ARG A 86 5.31 5.83 1.77
CA ARG A 86 6.38 6.37 2.61
C ARG A 86 5.80 7.26 3.71
N ASP A 87 4.92 8.19 3.36
CA ASP A 87 4.31 9.11 4.32
C ASP A 87 3.47 8.35 5.37
N TYR A 88 2.76 7.29 4.95
CA TYR A 88 2.08 6.35 5.87
C TYR A 88 3.02 5.65 6.85
N LEU A 89 4.21 5.23 6.39
CA LEU A 89 5.21 4.61 7.28
C LEU A 89 5.91 5.63 8.17
N ASP A 90 6.25 6.82 7.65
CA ASP A 90 6.89 7.90 8.41
C ASP A 90 5.98 8.37 9.57
N ALA A 91 4.66 8.39 9.37
CA ALA A 91 3.69 8.70 10.42
C ALA A 91 3.68 7.66 11.56
N GLN A 92 4.10 6.42 11.29
CA GLN A 92 4.19 5.34 12.27
C GLN A 92 5.61 5.17 12.85
N MET A 93 6.63 5.63 12.13
CA MET A 93 8.04 5.42 12.44
C MET A 93 8.74 6.75 12.76
N VAL A 94 8.62 7.19 14.01
CA VAL A 94 9.06 8.52 14.47
C VAL A 94 10.58 8.67 14.70
N SER A 95 11.32 7.57 14.84
CA SER A 95 12.77 7.60 15.04
C SER A 95 13.54 7.80 13.71
N SER A 96 14.78 8.30 13.77
CA SER A 96 15.63 8.43 12.58
C SER A 96 15.83 7.09 11.87
N HIS A 97 16.16 6.04 12.63
CA HIS A 97 16.28 4.67 12.14
C HIS A 97 14.96 4.16 11.54
N GLY A 98 13.83 4.50 12.15
CA GLY A 98 12.50 4.18 11.63
C GLY A 98 12.23 4.82 10.27
N ARG A 99 12.53 6.12 10.11
CA ARG A 99 12.37 6.83 8.84
C ARG A 99 13.26 6.27 7.72
N ASP A 100 14.47 5.82 8.05
CA ASP A 100 15.32 5.12 7.07
C ASP A 100 14.72 3.77 6.65
N GLY A 101 14.14 3.04 7.60
CA GLY A 101 13.36 1.83 7.32
C GLY A 101 12.14 2.09 6.44
N ALA A 102 11.42 3.18 6.69
CA ALA A 102 10.26 3.60 5.90
C ALA A 102 10.61 3.86 4.42
N ARG A 103 11.73 4.57 4.17
CA ARG A 103 12.26 4.81 2.81
C ARG A 103 12.53 3.50 2.08
N GLN A 104 13.29 2.60 2.72
CA GLN A 104 13.62 1.30 2.12
C GLN A 104 12.39 0.44 1.87
N ALA A 105 11.41 0.47 2.78
CA ALA A 105 10.15 -0.26 2.61
C ALA A 105 9.33 0.31 1.44
N ALA A 106 9.30 1.63 1.28
CA ALA A 106 8.63 2.26 0.15
C ALA A 106 9.27 1.93 -1.19
N ASP A 107 10.61 1.95 -1.27
CA ASP A 107 11.34 1.53 -2.46
C ASP A 107 11.02 0.08 -2.83
N ARG A 108 11.04 -0.84 -1.85
CA ARG A 108 10.71 -2.25 -2.08
C ARG A 108 9.27 -2.45 -2.55
N VAL A 109 8.29 -1.78 -1.94
CA VAL A 109 6.88 -1.90 -2.33
C VAL A 109 6.62 -1.35 -3.74
N SER A 110 7.29 -0.25 -4.11
CA SER A 110 7.23 0.31 -5.46
C SER A 110 7.81 -0.65 -6.51
N GLN A 111 9.00 -1.20 -6.25
CA GLN A 111 9.66 -2.16 -7.13
C GLN A 111 8.84 -3.46 -7.28
N ASP A 112 8.34 -4.02 -6.18
CA ASP A 112 7.49 -5.21 -6.20
C ASP A 112 6.19 -4.98 -6.97
N THR A 113 5.57 -3.81 -6.79
CA THR A 113 4.37 -3.42 -7.54
C THR A 113 4.66 -3.35 -9.04
N GLU A 114 5.72 -2.65 -9.47
CA GLU A 114 6.10 -2.59 -10.88
C GLU A 114 6.38 -3.98 -11.45
N ALA A 115 7.12 -4.83 -10.74
CA ALA A 115 7.46 -6.17 -11.17
C ALA A 115 6.21 -7.07 -11.31
N LYS A 116 5.30 -7.02 -10.34
CA LYS A 116 4.03 -7.78 -10.39
C LYS A 116 3.14 -7.32 -11.52
N THR A 117 2.96 -6.00 -11.69
CA THR A 117 2.19 -5.45 -12.81
C THR A 117 2.80 -5.84 -14.14
N ARG A 118 4.14 -5.82 -14.29
CA ARG A 118 4.83 -6.30 -15.49
C ARG A 118 4.50 -7.75 -15.81
N ASN A 119 4.65 -8.64 -14.85
CA ASN A 119 4.39 -10.07 -15.03
C ASN A 119 2.92 -10.35 -15.38
N TYR A 120 2.01 -9.60 -14.75
CA TYR A 120 0.59 -9.63 -15.10
C TYR A 120 0.36 -9.20 -16.56
N LEU A 121 0.90 -8.05 -16.97
CA LEU A 121 0.66 -7.50 -18.31
C LEU A 121 1.20 -8.38 -19.43
N VAL A 122 2.39 -8.96 -19.27
CA VAL A 122 2.95 -9.87 -20.28
C VAL A 122 2.00 -11.05 -20.54
N ARG A 123 1.57 -11.72 -19.47
CA ARG A 123 0.64 -12.86 -19.55
C ARG A 123 -0.74 -12.45 -20.06
N TYR A 124 -1.18 -11.25 -19.69
CA TYR A 124 -2.44 -10.69 -20.14
C TYR A 124 -2.44 -10.46 -21.65
N VAL A 125 -1.44 -9.74 -22.18
CA VAL A 125 -1.32 -9.45 -23.62
C VAL A 125 -1.20 -10.73 -24.44
N GLU A 126 -0.40 -11.69 -23.98
CA GLU A 126 -0.26 -13.01 -24.64
C GLU A 126 -1.60 -13.73 -24.74
N ARG A 127 -2.36 -13.77 -23.64
CA ARG A 127 -3.69 -14.41 -23.59
C ARG A 127 -4.68 -13.72 -24.51
N GLU A 128 -4.83 -12.40 -24.41
CA GLU A 128 -5.82 -11.66 -25.19
C GLU A 128 -5.55 -11.76 -26.69
N ARG A 129 -4.28 -11.71 -27.11
CA ARG A 129 -3.91 -11.93 -28.52
C ARG A 129 -4.14 -13.35 -28.99
N TYR A 130 -3.91 -14.34 -28.14
CA TYR A 130 -4.22 -15.72 -28.46
C TYR A 130 -5.73 -15.91 -28.67
N THR A 131 -6.55 -15.40 -27.74
CA THR A 131 -8.01 -15.44 -27.84
C THR A 131 -8.52 -14.71 -29.09
N ALA A 132 -7.96 -13.54 -29.43
CA ALA A 132 -8.36 -12.80 -30.62
C ALA A 132 -8.06 -13.53 -31.95
N LYS A 133 -7.05 -14.42 -31.97
CA LYS A 133 -6.74 -15.27 -33.15
C LYS A 133 -7.57 -16.54 -33.21
N ALA A 134 -8.16 -16.95 -32.09
CA ALA A 134 -9.00 -18.14 -31.99
C ALA A 134 -10.47 -17.87 -32.34
N GLN A 135 -10.83 -16.59 -32.51
CA GLN A 135 -12.12 -16.11 -33.01
C GLN A 135 -12.08 -15.99 -34.53
#